data_AF-A0A832TJK9-F1
#
_entry.id   AF-A0A832TJK9-F1
#
_cell.length_a   1.000
_cell.length_b   1.000
_cell.length_c   1.000
_cell.angle_alpha   90.00
_cell.angle_beta   90.00
_cell.angle_gamma   90.00
#
_symmetry.space_group_name_H-M   'P 1'
#
loop_
_entity.id
_entity.type
_entity.pdbx_description
1 polymer ?
#
loop_
_entity_poly.entity_id
_entity_poly.type
_entity_poly.pdbx_seq_one_letter_code
_entity_poly.pdbx_strand_id
1 'polypeptide(L)'
;MGAKNAIKKYNKIVKRKGLAGLDTAIILIAFIITASVLAYVAINMGLFVTQKAKSTINKGEETASTALTLSGSVLYAVNYPTNTKSYWIFFTVSPSSGVSSVELSPATTAISFTASTEGIAYSNIYKYTLLTVSPSTLSDVVYSNSQYLSLVDTESSGGQTYVYYPNPYYALLALNYTLSQKVNDKIIKYSPLFINYTPIPTKPSWLQSDNVFSFTLNISGKPVTYCAFVNQTFAFTYPVAGDPLVGSAIAPAGSVIGVMILFGPSLGSHVFQYQTISIQISPNIGSPLTLSEYIYQPEGTVTVIG
;
A
#
# COMPACT_ATOMS: atom_id res chain seq x y z
N MET A 1 95.82 12.49 -38.05
CA MET A 1 95.14 12.24 -36.75
C MET A 1 93.78 12.94 -36.58
N GLY A 2 93.26 13.71 -37.56
CA GLY A 2 92.07 14.58 -37.37
C GLY A 2 90.69 13.96 -37.64
N ALA A 3 90.56 13.03 -38.59
CA ALA A 3 89.24 12.53 -39.02
C ALA A 3 88.50 11.69 -37.97
N LYS A 4 89.22 10.80 -37.24
CA LYS A 4 88.64 10.00 -36.15
C LYS A 4 88.11 10.86 -35.00
N ASN A 5 88.78 11.98 -34.69
CA ASN A 5 88.35 12.91 -33.64
C ASN A 5 87.14 13.73 -34.06
N ALA A 6 87.04 14.12 -35.34
CA ALA A 6 85.87 14.80 -35.89
C ALA A 6 84.60 13.92 -35.86
N ILE A 7 84.71 12.65 -36.26
CA ILE A 7 83.60 11.67 -36.23
C ILE A 7 83.16 11.41 -34.78
N LYS A 8 84.10 11.29 -33.84
CA LYS A 8 83.80 11.14 -32.39
C LYS A 8 83.06 12.35 -31.83
N LYS A 9 83.43 13.56 -32.27
CA LYS A 9 82.80 14.82 -31.85
C LYS A 9 81.39 14.96 -32.44
N TYR A 10 81.20 14.59 -33.70
CA TYR A 10 79.90 14.59 -34.36
C TYR A 10 78.93 13.58 -33.71
N ASN A 11 79.37 12.33 -33.49
CA ASN A 11 78.56 11.32 -32.79
C ASN A 11 78.21 11.74 -31.36
N LYS A 12 79.08 12.47 -30.66
CA LYS A 12 78.80 13.02 -29.32
C LYS A 12 77.72 14.11 -29.35
N ILE A 13 77.69 14.94 -30.40
CA ILE A 13 76.68 15.99 -30.59
C ILE A 13 75.33 15.36 -30.98
N VAL A 14 75.32 14.40 -31.90
CA VAL A 14 74.11 13.67 -32.31
C VAL A 14 73.53 12.87 -31.15
N LYS A 15 74.36 12.17 -30.35
CA LYS A 15 73.90 11.49 -29.11
C LYS A 15 73.26 12.46 -28.12
N ARG A 16 73.85 13.64 -27.92
CA ARG A 16 73.30 14.67 -27.00
C ARG A 16 71.97 15.24 -27.51
N LYS A 17 71.83 15.45 -28.82
CA LYS A 17 70.56 15.90 -29.43
C LYS A 17 69.46 14.83 -29.35
N GLY A 18 69.80 13.56 -29.59
CA GLY A 18 68.86 12.44 -29.46
C GLY A 18 68.46 12.16 -28.00
N LEU A 19 69.36 12.35 -27.05
CA LEU A 19 69.09 12.19 -25.60
C LEU A 19 68.10 13.25 -25.10
N ALA A 20 68.26 14.52 -25.48
CA ALA A 20 67.35 15.59 -25.07
C ALA A 20 65.92 15.43 -25.65
N GLY A 21 65.80 14.90 -26.88
CA GLY A 21 64.51 14.58 -27.50
C GLY A 21 63.82 13.36 -26.87
N LEU A 22 64.62 12.36 -26.47
CA LEU A 22 64.12 11.18 -25.76
C LEU A 22 63.62 11.53 -24.36
N ASP A 23 64.37 12.34 -23.61
CA ASP A 23 63.97 12.74 -22.24
C ASP A 23 62.65 13.52 -22.25
N THR A 24 62.49 14.44 -23.21
CA THR A 24 61.24 15.20 -23.39
C THR A 24 60.07 14.33 -23.83
N ALA A 25 60.29 13.32 -24.69
CA ALA A 25 59.26 12.37 -25.08
C ALA A 25 58.79 11.47 -23.92
N ILE A 26 59.71 11.03 -23.05
CA ILE A 26 59.36 10.24 -21.85
C ILE A 26 58.51 11.07 -20.89
N ILE A 27 58.87 12.34 -20.66
CA ILE A 27 58.09 13.27 -19.84
C ILE A 27 56.69 13.48 -20.44
N LEU A 28 56.59 13.63 -21.76
CA LEU A 28 55.31 13.79 -22.46
C LEU A 28 54.41 12.57 -22.28
N ILE A 29 54.94 11.34 -22.41
CA ILE A 29 54.18 10.10 -22.19
C ILE A 29 53.69 10.02 -20.74
N ALA A 30 54.55 10.33 -19.77
CA ALA A 30 54.17 10.35 -18.35
C ALA A 30 53.04 11.37 -18.07
N PHE A 31 53.10 12.54 -18.70
CA PHE A 31 52.05 13.56 -18.58
C PHE A 31 50.73 13.11 -19.22
N ILE A 32 50.77 12.46 -20.37
CA ILE A 32 49.57 11.90 -21.03
C ILE A 32 48.95 10.79 -20.19
N ILE A 33 49.76 9.90 -19.60
CA ILE A 33 49.25 8.81 -18.74
C ILE A 33 48.59 9.39 -17.49
N THR A 34 49.25 10.34 -16.81
CA THR A 34 48.67 10.98 -15.60
C THR A 34 47.40 11.74 -15.93
N ALA A 35 47.34 12.48 -17.04
CA ALA A 35 46.13 13.13 -17.53
C ALA A 35 45.01 12.12 -17.84
N SER A 36 45.33 10.99 -18.47
CA SER A 36 44.36 9.94 -18.81
C SER A 36 43.77 9.28 -17.56
N VAL A 37 44.60 8.99 -16.55
CA VAL A 37 44.14 8.43 -15.27
C VAL A 37 43.26 9.44 -14.53
N LEU A 38 43.65 10.72 -14.50
CA LEU A 38 42.84 11.78 -13.90
C LEU A 38 41.48 11.91 -14.61
N ALA A 39 41.46 11.87 -15.94
CA ALA A 39 40.23 11.91 -16.72
C ALA A 39 39.33 10.69 -16.45
N TYR A 40 39.90 9.49 -16.37
CA TYR A 40 39.16 8.27 -16.04
C TYR A 40 38.49 8.36 -14.66
N VAL A 41 39.24 8.83 -13.66
CA VAL A 41 38.71 9.03 -12.29
C VAL A 41 37.63 10.09 -12.30
N ALA A 42 37.86 11.23 -12.96
CA ALA A 42 36.89 12.33 -13.04
C ALA A 42 35.58 11.90 -13.72
N ILE A 43 35.65 11.13 -14.81
CA ILE A 43 34.47 10.58 -15.50
C ILE A 43 33.73 9.61 -14.59
N ASN A 44 34.41 8.66 -13.95
CA ASN A 44 33.73 7.67 -13.10
C ASN A 44 33.10 8.30 -11.85
N MET A 45 33.80 9.24 -11.21
CA MET A 45 33.23 10.02 -10.11
C MET A 45 32.06 10.88 -10.60
N GLY A 46 32.18 11.50 -11.78
CA GLY A 46 31.09 12.26 -12.40
C GLY A 46 29.85 11.40 -12.70
N LEU A 47 30.05 10.18 -13.21
CA LEU A 47 28.97 9.22 -13.45
C LEU A 47 28.31 8.77 -12.14
N PHE A 48 29.10 8.48 -11.10
CA PHE A 48 28.57 8.14 -9.77
C PHE A 48 27.74 9.28 -9.19
N VAL A 49 28.25 10.52 -9.23
CA VAL A 49 27.53 11.71 -8.76
C VAL A 49 26.24 11.89 -9.56
N THR A 50 26.26 11.70 -10.88
CA THR A 50 25.07 11.82 -11.73
C THR A 50 24.02 10.75 -11.42
N GLN A 51 24.44 9.50 -11.24
CA GLN A 51 23.54 8.40 -10.83
C GLN A 51 22.93 8.66 -9.45
N LYS A 52 23.74 9.14 -8.50
CA LYS A 52 23.28 9.49 -7.16
C LYS A 52 22.30 10.66 -7.20
N ALA A 53 22.60 11.70 -7.98
CA ALA A 53 21.72 12.84 -8.19
C ALA A 53 20.38 12.40 -8.79
N LYS A 54 20.39 11.56 -9.83
CA LYS A 54 19.19 10.98 -10.41
C LYS A 54 18.36 10.21 -9.37
N SER A 55 19.00 9.36 -8.56
CA SER A 55 18.30 8.62 -7.51
C SER A 55 17.69 9.55 -6.45
N THR A 56 18.39 10.60 -6.04
CA THR A 56 17.88 11.58 -5.07
C THR A 56 16.73 12.39 -5.66
N ILE A 57 16.82 12.81 -6.93
CA ILE A 57 15.74 13.54 -7.62
C ILE A 57 14.48 12.67 -7.66
N ASN A 58 14.59 11.42 -8.12
CA ASN A 58 13.45 10.50 -8.19
C ASN A 58 12.81 10.28 -6.81
N LYS A 59 13.62 10.05 -5.76
CA LYS A 59 13.10 9.91 -4.40
C LYS A 59 12.46 11.20 -3.87
N GLY A 60 13.01 12.35 -4.22
CA GLY A 60 12.45 13.65 -3.88
C GLY A 60 11.09 13.87 -4.52
N GLU A 61 10.95 13.49 -5.79
CA GLU A 61 9.67 13.49 -6.51
C GLU A 61 8.65 12.53 -5.88
N GLU A 62 9.05 11.29 -5.59
CA GLU A 62 8.22 10.30 -4.90
C GLU A 62 7.76 10.78 -3.51
N THR A 63 8.57 11.57 -2.81
CA THR A 63 8.25 12.08 -1.46
C THR A 63 7.39 13.34 -1.51
N ALA A 64 7.56 14.19 -2.53
CA ALA A 64 6.79 15.42 -2.70
C ALA A 64 5.40 15.16 -3.29
N SER A 65 5.27 14.14 -4.15
CA SER A 65 4.00 13.73 -4.72
C SER A 65 3.14 12.97 -3.70
N THR A 66 1.83 13.03 -3.86
CA THR A 66 0.91 12.21 -3.06
C THR A 66 1.05 10.75 -3.50
N ALA A 67 1.31 9.84 -2.56
CA ALA A 67 1.55 8.44 -2.92
C ALA A 67 0.30 7.71 -3.42
N LEU A 68 -0.87 8.13 -2.91
CA LEU A 68 -2.17 7.51 -3.18
C LEU A 68 -3.18 8.54 -3.67
N THR A 69 -4.10 8.08 -4.52
CA THR A 69 -5.24 8.85 -5.01
C THR A 69 -6.53 8.09 -4.72
N LEU A 70 -7.63 8.82 -4.53
CA LEU A 70 -8.96 8.22 -4.42
C LEU A 70 -9.35 7.63 -5.78
N SER A 71 -9.73 6.35 -5.80
CA SER A 71 -10.09 5.60 -7.00
C SER A 71 -11.52 5.06 -6.89
N GLY A 72 -12.50 5.94 -6.67
CA GLY A 72 -13.91 5.57 -6.56
C GLY A 72 -14.69 6.51 -5.65
N SER A 73 -15.93 6.11 -5.32
CA SER A 73 -16.79 6.83 -4.39
C SER A 73 -16.53 6.43 -2.94
N VAL A 74 -16.79 7.35 -2.01
CA VAL A 74 -16.82 7.04 -0.58
C VAL A 74 -18.22 6.59 -0.21
N LEU A 75 -18.35 5.35 0.25
CA LEU A 75 -19.60 4.76 0.73
C LEU A 75 -19.64 4.83 2.26
N TYR A 76 -20.82 5.13 2.79
CA TYR A 76 -21.07 5.22 4.22
C TYR A 76 -22.35 4.46 4.59
N ALA A 77 -22.29 3.66 5.64
CA ALA A 77 -23.41 2.86 6.12
C ALA A 77 -23.85 3.25 7.52
N VAL A 78 -25.17 3.34 7.68
CA VAL A 78 -25.88 3.74 8.90
C VAL A 78 -27.08 2.81 9.10
N ASN A 79 -27.65 2.76 10.30
CA ASN A 79 -28.87 2.02 10.58
C ASN A 79 -30.14 2.73 10.05
N TYR A 80 -30.32 2.71 8.73
CA TYR A 80 -31.54 3.21 8.10
C TYR A 80 -32.76 2.34 8.49
N PRO A 81 -33.96 2.92 8.72
CA PRO A 81 -34.30 4.35 8.66
C PRO A 81 -34.06 5.13 9.95
N THR A 82 -33.69 4.47 11.03
CA THR A 82 -33.59 5.09 12.37
C THR A 82 -32.44 6.09 12.50
N ASN A 83 -31.36 5.94 11.73
CA ASN A 83 -30.21 6.84 11.68
C ASN A 83 -29.69 7.25 13.08
N THR A 84 -29.54 6.28 13.96
CA THR A 84 -28.97 6.42 15.31
C THR A 84 -27.59 5.79 15.46
N LYS A 85 -27.12 5.02 14.48
CA LYS A 85 -25.84 4.31 14.52
C LYS A 85 -25.13 4.27 13.18
N SER A 86 -23.84 4.59 13.17
CA SER A 86 -22.94 4.41 12.03
C SER A 86 -22.31 3.01 12.06
N TYR A 87 -22.19 2.35 10.91
CA TYR A 87 -21.62 0.99 10.82
C TYR A 87 -20.21 0.99 10.25
N TRP A 88 -20.02 1.55 9.07
CA TRP A 88 -18.74 1.54 8.38
C TRP A 88 -18.67 2.61 7.29
N ILE A 89 -17.44 2.90 6.88
CA ILE A 89 -17.11 3.65 5.67
C ILE A 89 -16.26 2.76 4.78
N PHE A 90 -16.50 2.79 3.47
CA PHE A 90 -15.72 2.08 2.48
C PHE A 90 -15.35 3.03 1.34
N PHE A 91 -14.12 2.95 0.86
CA PHE A 91 -13.66 3.66 -0.33
C PHE A 91 -12.47 2.92 -0.92
N THR A 92 -12.11 3.27 -2.15
CA THR A 92 -11.01 2.65 -2.88
C THR A 92 -9.92 3.66 -3.17
N VAL A 93 -8.67 3.23 -3.08
CA VAL A 93 -7.49 4.05 -3.38
C VAL A 93 -6.57 3.32 -4.34
N SER A 94 -5.81 4.08 -5.11
CA SER A 94 -4.79 3.56 -6.02
C SER A 94 -3.50 4.34 -5.85
N PRO A 95 -2.33 3.70 -6.05
CA PRO A 95 -1.07 4.43 -6.22
C PRO A 95 -1.24 5.52 -7.28
N SER A 96 -0.80 6.74 -6.94
CA SER A 96 -0.90 7.88 -7.84
C SER A 96 -0.12 7.67 -9.13
N SER A 97 -0.50 8.40 -10.19
CA SER A 97 0.25 8.37 -11.44
C SER A 97 1.73 8.76 -11.20
N GLY A 98 2.64 7.97 -11.75
CA GLY A 98 4.09 8.15 -11.58
C GLY A 98 4.68 7.43 -10.36
N VAL A 99 3.86 6.92 -9.43
CA VAL A 99 4.33 6.13 -8.28
C VAL A 99 4.38 4.66 -8.68
N SER A 100 5.55 4.04 -8.56
CA SER A 100 5.74 2.63 -8.96
C SER A 100 5.02 1.64 -8.05
N SER A 101 5.00 1.91 -6.75
CA SER A 101 4.31 1.11 -5.74
C SER A 101 4.22 1.86 -4.41
N VAL A 102 3.28 1.46 -3.53
CA VAL A 102 3.11 2.00 -2.18
C VAL A 102 3.04 0.87 -1.17
N GLU A 103 3.82 0.97 -0.10
CA GLU A 103 3.78 0.03 1.01
C GLU A 103 2.59 0.35 1.94
N LEU A 104 1.62 -0.56 2.01
CA LEU A 104 0.41 -0.42 2.81
C LEU A 104 0.40 -1.33 4.03
N SER A 105 1.57 -1.75 4.55
CA SER A 105 1.61 -2.47 5.83
C SER A 105 1.09 -1.60 6.99
N PRO A 106 0.28 -2.13 7.91
CA PRO A 106 -0.11 -1.42 9.15
C PRO A 106 1.06 -0.98 10.03
N ALA A 107 2.27 -1.52 9.81
CA ALA A 107 3.48 -1.12 10.51
C ALA A 107 4.09 0.19 9.99
N THR A 108 3.80 0.58 8.74
CA THR A 108 4.46 1.68 8.03
C THR A 108 3.48 2.72 7.49
N THR A 109 2.20 2.36 7.35
CA THR A 109 1.11 3.24 6.94
C THR A 109 0.17 3.47 8.12
N ALA A 110 -0.38 4.68 8.23
CA ALA A 110 -1.42 5.02 9.20
C ALA A 110 -2.68 5.52 8.49
N ILE A 111 -3.85 5.16 9.01
CA ILE A 111 -5.14 5.73 8.60
C ILE A 111 -5.75 6.42 9.81
N SER A 112 -6.14 7.67 9.68
CA SER A 112 -6.77 8.46 10.74
C SER A 112 -8.13 8.96 10.30
N PHE A 113 -9.07 9.04 11.24
CA PHE A 113 -10.44 9.49 11.02
C PHE A 113 -10.75 10.68 11.92
N THR A 114 -11.33 11.73 11.35
CA THR A 114 -11.71 12.95 12.07
C THR A 114 -13.11 13.38 11.67
N ALA A 115 -13.97 13.65 12.65
CA ALA A 115 -15.25 14.30 12.48
C ALA A 115 -15.25 15.59 13.31
N SER A 116 -14.79 16.68 12.70
CA SER A 116 -14.50 17.95 13.40
C SER A 116 -15.73 18.57 14.06
N THR A 117 -16.90 18.44 13.43
CA THR A 117 -18.17 18.96 13.97
C THR A 117 -18.54 18.33 15.32
N GLU A 118 -18.18 17.06 15.52
CA GLU A 118 -18.44 16.32 16.76
C GLU A 118 -17.26 16.34 17.73
N GLY A 119 -16.14 16.99 17.37
CA GLY A 119 -14.92 17.00 18.18
C GLY A 119 -14.23 15.63 18.26
N ILE A 120 -14.48 14.76 17.28
CA ILE A 120 -14.01 13.38 17.28
C ILE A 120 -12.76 13.27 16.40
N ALA A 121 -11.68 12.73 16.96
CA ALA A 121 -10.46 12.42 16.21
C ALA A 121 -9.85 11.10 16.69
N TYR A 122 -9.70 10.17 15.77
CA TYR A 122 -9.05 8.87 15.98
C TYR A 122 -7.80 8.78 15.12
N SER A 123 -6.65 8.78 15.78
CA SER A 123 -5.35 8.62 15.12
C SER A 123 -5.01 7.14 14.94
N ASN A 124 -4.49 6.81 13.76
CA ASN A 124 -3.99 5.49 13.40
C ASN A 124 -4.93 4.32 13.79
N ILE A 125 -6.11 4.31 13.18
CA ILE A 125 -7.08 3.22 13.26
C ILE A 125 -6.73 2.06 12.33
N TYR A 126 -5.69 2.16 11.50
CA TYR A 126 -5.27 1.07 10.62
C TYR A 126 -4.65 -0.07 11.42
N LYS A 127 -5.20 -1.29 11.29
CA LYS A 127 -4.76 -2.45 12.08
C LYS A 127 -4.49 -3.71 11.26
N TYR A 128 -5.24 -3.93 10.18
CA TYR A 128 -5.21 -5.20 9.46
C TYR A 128 -5.07 -4.99 7.95
N THR A 129 -4.44 -5.94 7.28
CA THR A 129 -4.34 -5.93 5.82
C THR A 129 -4.56 -7.33 5.29
N LEU A 130 -5.38 -7.46 4.24
CA LEU A 130 -5.58 -8.70 3.50
C LEU A 130 -4.69 -8.79 2.26
N LEU A 131 -3.88 -7.76 1.99
CA LEU A 131 -2.89 -7.76 0.89
C LEU A 131 -1.83 -8.85 1.10
N THR A 132 -1.47 -9.13 2.36
CA THR A 132 -0.49 -10.15 2.71
C THR A 132 -1.05 -11.56 2.79
N VAL A 133 -2.35 -11.76 2.57
CA VAL A 133 -2.98 -13.07 2.81
C VAL A 133 -2.91 -13.90 1.54
N SER A 134 -2.24 -15.05 1.63
CA SER A 134 -2.17 -16.01 0.52
C SER A 134 -3.53 -16.69 0.31
N PRO A 135 -4.03 -16.84 -0.94
CA PRO A 135 -5.24 -17.58 -1.25
C PRO A 135 -5.29 -18.99 -0.66
N SER A 136 -4.14 -19.67 -0.57
CA SER A 136 -4.04 -21.02 0.04
C SER A 136 -4.35 -21.06 1.55
N THR A 137 -4.26 -19.92 2.23
CA THR A 137 -4.63 -19.81 3.66
C THR A 137 -6.10 -19.48 3.86
N LEU A 138 -6.79 -19.05 2.81
CA LEU A 138 -8.22 -18.68 2.82
C LEU A 138 -9.12 -19.73 2.13
N SER A 139 -8.57 -20.56 1.23
CA SER A 139 -9.35 -21.52 0.43
C SER A 139 -10.09 -22.58 1.26
N ASP A 140 -9.57 -22.89 2.46
CA ASP A 140 -10.01 -24.07 3.22
C ASP A 140 -10.94 -23.74 4.40
N VAL A 141 -11.40 -22.50 4.52
CA VAL A 141 -12.03 -22.05 5.78
C VAL A 141 -13.28 -21.21 5.55
N VAL A 142 -14.34 -21.78 4.94
CA VAL A 142 -15.75 -21.56 5.37
C VAL A 142 -16.64 -22.73 4.95
N TYR A 143 -17.34 -23.32 5.92
CA TYR A 143 -18.41 -24.28 5.72
C TYR A 143 -19.76 -23.56 5.76
N SER A 144 -20.47 -23.51 4.63
CA SER A 144 -21.92 -23.36 4.62
C SER A 144 -22.45 -24.54 3.81
N ASN A 145 -22.98 -25.56 4.48
CA ASN A 145 -23.70 -26.69 3.87
C ASN A 145 -23.01 -27.33 2.64
N SER A 146 -21.78 -27.84 2.82
CA SER A 146 -21.04 -28.58 1.79
C SER A 146 -20.59 -27.77 0.56
N GLN A 147 -20.52 -26.44 0.66
CA GLN A 147 -19.97 -25.55 -0.36
C GLN A 147 -18.72 -24.84 0.19
N TYR A 148 -17.58 -24.99 -0.50
CA TYR A 148 -16.38 -24.21 -0.24
C TYR A 148 -16.65 -22.77 -0.70
N LEU A 149 -16.57 -21.80 0.21
CA LEU A 149 -16.63 -20.39 -0.14
C LEU A 149 -15.24 -19.94 -0.58
N SER A 150 -15.01 -19.81 -1.90
CA SER A 150 -13.83 -19.07 -2.38
C SER A 150 -14.04 -17.60 -2.05
N LEU A 151 -13.47 -17.15 -0.94
CA LEU A 151 -13.57 -15.75 -0.48
C LEU A 151 -12.70 -14.80 -1.33
N VAL A 152 -11.86 -15.37 -2.18
CA VAL A 152 -10.91 -14.69 -3.06
C VAL A 152 -11.14 -15.19 -4.47
N ASP A 153 -11.29 -14.26 -5.40
CA ASP A 153 -11.29 -14.56 -6.83
C ASP A 153 -9.90 -14.36 -7.42
N THR A 154 -9.65 -15.09 -8.50
CA THR A 154 -8.37 -15.10 -9.19
C THR A 154 -8.56 -14.76 -10.66
N GLU A 155 -7.87 -13.73 -11.14
CA GLU A 155 -7.81 -13.40 -12.57
C GLU A 155 -6.41 -13.68 -13.10
N SER A 156 -6.29 -14.31 -14.27
CA SER A 156 -5.00 -14.49 -14.93
C SER A 156 -4.97 -13.67 -16.21
N SER A 157 -4.06 -12.68 -16.25
CA SER A 157 -3.86 -11.85 -17.43
C SER A 157 -2.37 -11.59 -17.63
N GLY A 158 -1.88 -11.84 -18.86
CA GLY A 158 -0.46 -11.65 -19.20
C GLY A 158 0.51 -12.55 -18.43
N GLY A 159 0.08 -13.69 -17.89
CA GLY A 159 0.90 -14.60 -17.10
C GLY A 159 0.99 -14.27 -15.61
N GLN A 160 0.32 -13.20 -15.16
CA GLN A 160 0.21 -12.80 -13.75
C GLN A 160 -1.14 -13.22 -13.18
N THR A 161 -1.14 -13.65 -11.92
CA THR A 161 -2.34 -14.09 -11.19
C THR A 161 -2.70 -13.04 -10.14
N TYR A 162 -3.86 -12.41 -10.31
CA TYR A 162 -4.36 -11.33 -9.45
C TYR A 162 -5.33 -11.89 -8.43
N VAL A 163 -5.22 -11.45 -7.18
CA VAL A 163 -6.12 -11.81 -6.08
C VAL A 163 -6.99 -10.63 -5.76
N TYR A 164 -8.30 -10.81 -5.72
CA TYR A 164 -9.22 -9.72 -5.37
C TYR A 164 -10.46 -10.21 -4.61
N TYR A 165 -11.08 -9.26 -3.92
CA TYR A 165 -12.37 -9.44 -3.26
C TYR A 165 -13.46 -8.72 -4.05
N PRO A 166 -14.46 -9.42 -4.62
CA PRO A 166 -15.46 -8.81 -5.50
C PRO A 166 -16.43 -7.86 -4.75
N ASN A 167 -16.46 -7.92 -3.43
CA ASN A 167 -17.29 -7.05 -2.58
C ASN A 167 -16.60 -6.83 -1.22
N PRO A 168 -16.72 -5.63 -0.60
CA PRO A 168 -16.23 -5.37 0.76
C PRO A 168 -16.66 -6.41 1.80
N TYR A 169 -17.86 -6.98 1.67
CA TYR A 169 -18.35 -8.00 2.60
C TYR A 169 -17.65 -9.35 2.45
N TYR A 170 -17.14 -9.71 1.27
CA TYR A 170 -16.27 -10.90 1.13
C TYR A 170 -14.93 -10.68 1.82
N ALA A 171 -14.34 -9.49 1.67
CA ALA A 171 -13.13 -9.11 2.37
C ALA A 171 -13.35 -9.11 3.89
N LEU A 172 -14.49 -8.60 4.34
CA LEU A 172 -14.86 -8.59 5.76
C LEU A 172 -14.99 -10.01 6.34
N LEU A 173 -15.58 -10.94 5.59
CA LEU A 173 -15.61 -12.35 5.98
C LEU A 173 -14.20 -12.95 6.04
N ALA A 174 -13.37 -12.72 5.03
CA ALA A 174 -11.98 -13.20 5.02
C ALA A 174 -11.18 -12.68 6.21
N LEU A 175 -11.33 -11.39 6.54
CA LEU A 175 -10.72 -10.81 7.73
C LEU A 175 -11.17 -11.55 9.00
N ASN A 176 -12.47 -11.79 9.16
CA ASN A 176 -13.00 -12.53 10.31
C ASN A 176 -12.36 -13.93 10.47
N TYR A 177 -12.02 -14.62 9.37
CA TYR A 177 -11.29 -15.89 9.42
C TYR A 177 -9.82 -15.72 9.83
N THR A 178 -9.13 -14.73 9.26
CA THR A 178 -7.72 -14.46 9.61
C THR A 178 -7.53 -14.08 11.09
N LEU A 179 -8.54 -13.46 11.70
CA LEU A 179 -8.52 -13.07 13.12
C LEU A 179 -8.74 -14.22 14.11
N SER A 180 -8.91 -15.48 13.64
CA SER A 180 -9.04 -16.70 14.45
C SER A 180 -10.18 -16.69 15.48
N GLN A 181 -11.39 -17.17 15.12
CA GLN A 181 -12.52 -17.24 16.06
C GLN A 181 -13.26 -18.58 16.10
N LYS A 182 -13.58 -19.05 17.32
CA LYS A 182 -14.40 -20.25 17.58
C LYS A 182 -15.45 -20.07 18.67
N VAL A 183 -16.67 -20.57 18.44
CA VAL A 183 -17.66 -21.04 19.44
C VAL A 183 -18.43 -22.22 18.81
N ASN A 184 -18.37 -23.50 19.23
CA ASN A 184 -17.97 -24.24 20.45
C ASN A 184 -16.73 -25.13 20.16
N ASP A 185 -15.56 -25.16 20.80
CA ASP A 185 -15.02 -24.71 22.10
C ASP A 185 -13.48 -24.69 21.92
N LYS A 186 -12.67 -23.65 22.09
CA LYS A 186 -12.77 -22.25 22.54
C LYS A 186 -11.58 -21.46 21.94
N ILE A 187 -11.78 -20.16 21.68
CA ILE A 187 -10.86 -18.97 21.71
C ILE A 187 -11.52 -17.90 20.79
N ILE A 188 -11.70 -16.59 21.11
CA ILE A 188 -11.43 -15.74 22.29
C ILE A 188 -12.52 -14.67 22.45
N LYS A 189 -12.58 -14.16 23.68
CA LYS A 189 -13.48 -13.19 24.33
C LYS A 189 -13.29 -11.70 23.95
N TYR A 190 -12.38 -11.35 23.03
CA TYR A 190 -12.03 -9.95 22.66
C TYR A 190 -11.52 -9.83 21.21
N SER A 191 -12.28 -10.33 20.23
CA SER A 191 -12.00 -10.03 18.81
C SER A 191 -12.56 -8.65 18.45
N PRO A 192 -11.86 -7.82 17.65
CA PRO A 192 -12.41 -6.54 17.20
C PRO A 192 -13.59 -6.70 16.24
N LEU A 193 -13.71 -7.87 15.61
CA LEU A 193 -14.77 -8.23 14.65
C LEU A 193 -15.18 -9.68 14.91
N PHE A 194 -16.47 -9.97 15.02
CA PHE A 194 -17.03 -11.32 15.04
C PHE A 194 -18.17 -11.42 14.04
N ILE A 195 -18.15 -12.42 13.16
CA ILE A 195 -19.20 -12.65 12.17
C ILE A 195 -19.73 -14.06 12.32
N ASN A 196 -21.06 -14.17 12.39
CA ASN A 196 -21.76 -15.43 12.37
C ASN A 196 -22.85 -15.44 11.30
N TYR A 197 -23.13 -16.63 10.76
CA TYR A 197 -24.33 -16.88 9.97
C TYR A 197 -25.46 -17.20 10.95
N THR A 198 -26.70 -16.82 10.62
CA THR A 198 -27.93 -16.93 11.43
C THR A 198 -28.29 -15.65 12.19
N PRO A 199 -29.53 -15.15 12.07
CA PRO A 199 -30.04 -14.08 12.94
C PRO A 199 -30.02 -14.58 14.38
N ILE A 200 -29.17 -13.99 15.22
CA ILE A 200 -29.15 -14.33 16.65
C ILE A 200 -30.35 -13.60 17.29
N PRO A 201 -31.37 -14.32 17.78
CA PRO A 201 -32.63 -13.71 18.23
C PRO A 201 -32.44 -12.78 19.45
N THR A 202 -31.40 -13.03 20.24
CA THR A 202 -30.96 -12.16 21.33
C THR A 202 -29.45 -12.07 21.34
N LYS A 203 -28.92 -10.85 21.24
CA LYS A 203 -27.49 -10.57 21.31
C LYS A 203 -26.89 -11.22 22.57
N PRO A 204 -25.87 -12.08 22.44
CA PRO A 204 -25.23 -12.69 23.61
C PRO A 204 -24.70 -11.63 24.56
N SER A 205 -24.78 -11.85 25.88
CA SER A 205 -24.38 -10.85 26.89
C SER A 205 -22.95 -10.35 26.73
N TRP A 206 -22.04 -11.18 26.24
CA TRP A 206 -20.64 -10.82 26.00
C TRP A 206 -20.42 -9.97 24.75
N LEU A 207 -21.39 -9.90 23.84
CA LEU A 207 -21.37 -9.01 22.69
C LEU A 207 -22.14 -7.72 22.96
N GLN A 208 -22.91 -7.61 24.05
CA GLN A 208 -23.99 -6.62 24.22
C GLN A 208 -23.61 -5.16 23.90
N SER A 209 -22.37 -4.77 24.18
CA SER A 209 -21.86 -3.43 23.88
C SER A 209 -21.49 -3.21 22.42
N ASP A 210 -21.20 -4.26 21.63
CA ASP A 210 -20.70 -4.16 20.26
C ASP A 210 -21.64 -3.42 19.30
N ASN A 211 -21.05 -2.76 18.31
CA ASN A 211 -21.82 -2.25 17.19
C ASN A 211 -22.19 -3.41 16.25
N VAL A 212 -23.46 -3.50 15.83
CA VAL A 212 -23.95 -4.67 15.08
C VAL A 212 -24.64 -4.22 13.81
N PHE A 213 -24.29 -4.87 12.70
CA PHE A 213 -24.99 -4.72 11.44
C PHE A 213 -25.11 -6.08 10.73
N SER A 214 -26.06 -6.16 9.80
CA SER A 214 -26.27 -7.34 8.98
C SER A 214 -26.00 -7.03 7.52
N PHE A 215 -25.49 -8.02 6.80
CA PHE A 215 -25.29 -7.96 5.36
C PHE A 215 -25.64 -9.30 4.72
N THR A 216 -26.04 -9.28 3.46
CA THR A 216 -26.42 -10.48 2.72
C THR A 216 -25.46 -10.67 1.55
N LEU A 217 -24.95 -11.90 1.40
CA LEU A 217 -24.11 -12.31 0.27
C LEU A 217 -24.79 -13.41 -0.52
N ASN A 218 -24.58 -13.42 -1.83
CA ASN A 218 -25.02 -14.52 -2.67
C ASN A 218 -23.92 -15.59 -2.73
N ILE A 219 -24.12 -16.69 -2.01
CA ILE A 219 -23.16 -17.79 -1.95
C ILE A 219 -23.71 -18.94 -2.78
N SER A 220 -23.03 -19.24 -3.90
CA SER A 220 -23.40 -20.32 -4.82
C SER A 220 -24.88 -20.28 -5.25
N GLY A 221 -25.41 -19.08 -5.50
CA GLY A 221 -26.79 -18.86 -5.93
C GLY A 221 -27.81 -18.78 -4.79
N LYS A 222 -27.39 -18.84 -3.53
CA LYS A 222 -28.27 -18.70 -2.36
C LYS A 222 -27.92 -17.45 -1.55
N PRO A 223 -28.90 -16.58 -1.23
CA PRO A 223 -28.68 -15.46 -0.33
C PRO A 223 -28.45 -15.97 1.10
N VAL A 224 -27.32 -15.61 1.69
CA VAL A 224 -26.96 -15.91 3.09
C VAL A 224 -26.78 -14.60 3.83
N THR A 225 -27.50 -14.44 4.94
CA THR A 225 -27.40 -13.26 5.80
C THR A 225 -26.44 -13.52 6.95
N TYR A 226 -25.48 -12.60 7.09
CA TYR A 226 -24.48 -12.57 8.14
C TYR A 226 -24.76 -11.42 9.11
N CYS A 227 -24.38 -11.62 10.36
CA CYS A 227 -24.38 -10.59 11.39
C CYS A 227 -22.95 -10.32 11.82
N ALA A 228 -22.49 -9.07 11.63
CA ALA A 228 -21.19 -8.60 12.09
C ALA A 228 -21.33 -7.87 13.42
N PHE A 229 -20.47 -8.20 14.36
CA PHE A 229 -20.32 -7.59 15.67
C PHE A 229 -18.94 -6.94 15.73
N VAL A 230 -18.91 -5.62 15.88
CA VAL A 230 -17.69 -4.82 15.89
C VAL A 230 -17.48 -4.27 17.30
N ASN A 231 -16.40 -4.73 17.94
CA ASN A 231 -16.07 -4.34 19.32
C ASN A 231 -15.14 -3.12 19.38
N GLN A 232 -14.35 -2.88 18.32
CA GLN A 232 -13.38 -1.78 18.27
C GLN A 232 -13.44 -1.07 16.91
N THR A 233 -13.16 0.24 16.90
CA THR A 233 -13.00 0.95 15.63
C THR A 233 -11.64 0.61 15.03
N PHE A 234 -11.63 0.12 13.80
CA PHE A 234 -10.40 -0.11 13.06
C PHE A 234 -10.63 0.02 11.55
N ALA A 235 -9.55 0.23 10.82
CA ALA A 235 -9.51 0.18 9.38
C ALA A 235 -8.71 -1.04 8.93
N PHE A 236 -9.10 -1.61 7.79
CA PHE A 236 -8.32 -2.62 7.09
C PHE A 236 -8.31 -2.38 5.59
N THR A 237 -7.29 -2.92 4.91
CA THR A 237 -7.19 -2.87 3.45
C THR A 237 -7.26 -4.24 2.83
N TYR A 238 -7.68 -4.30 1.58
CA TYR A 238 -7.77 -5.53 0.81
C TYR A 238 -7.68 -5.24 -0.70
N PRO A 239 -7.24 -6.19 -1.52
CA PRO A 239 -7.14 -6.00 -2.95
C PRO A 239 -8.52 -6.03 -3.63
N VAL A 240 -8.79 -5.04 -4.49
CA VAL A 240 -10.04 -4.92 -5.25
C VAL A 240 -9.83 -5.23 -6.73
N ALA A 241 -8.72 -4.77 -7.31
CA ALA A 241 -8.36 -5.07 -8.70
C ALA A 241 -6.85 -4.87 -8.94
N GLY A 242 -6.29 -5.58 -9.92
CA GLY A 242 -4.95 -5.29 -10.46
C GLY A 242 -3.79 -5.47 -9.47
N ASP A 243 -3.96 -6.19 -8.36
CA ASP A 243 -2.88 -6.53 -7.44
C ASP A 243 -2.26 -7.91 -7.77
N PRO A 244 -1.06 -7.96 -8.36
CA PRO A 244 -0.38 -9.19 -8.75
C PRO A 244 0.45 -9.81 -7.62
N LEU A 245 0.59 -9.13 -6.47
CA LEU A 245 1.54 -9.50 -5.42
C LEU A 245 0.84 -10.28 -4.31
N VAL A 246 0.60 -11.57 -4.57
CA VAL A 246 0.11 -12.50 -3.54
C VAL A 246 1.06 -12.50 -2.34
N GLY A 247 0.58 -12.03 -1.18
CA GLY A 247 1.32 -12.12 0.08
C GLY A 247 2.22 -10.93 0.42
N SER A 248 2.12 -9.82 -0.31
CA SER A 248 2.86 -8.59 -0.01
C SER A 248 1.91 -7.46 0.36
N ALA A 249 2.29 -6.58 1.28
CA ALA A 249 1.52 -5.37 1.59
C ALA A 249 1.83 -4.21 0.62
N ILE A 250 2.57 -4.49 -0.46
CA ILE A 250 2.94 -3.51 -1.48
C ILE A 250 1.85 -3.46 -2.55
N ALA A 251 1.23 -2.30 -2.71
CA ALA A 251 0.29 -2.01 -3.79
C ALA A 251 1.06 -1.45 -5.01
N PRO A 252 1.18 -2.19 -6.14
CA PRO A 252 1.88 -1.70 -7.32
C PRO A 252 1.05 -0.73 -8.15
N ALA A 253 1.71 0.02 -9.03
CA ALA A 253 1.05 0.91 -9.99
C ALA A 253 -0.05 0.18 -10.78
N GLY A 254 -1.22 0.81 -10.88
CA GLY A 254 -2.40 0.23 -11.56
C GLY A 254 -3.27 -0.69 -10.69
N SER A 255 -2.87 -0.99 -9.46
CA SER A 255 -3.71 -1.69 -8.49
C SER A 255 -4.78 -0.77 -7.88
N VAL A 256 -5.89 -1.37 -7.47
CA VAL A 256 -6.96 -0.74 -6.70
C VAL A 256 -7.09 -1.46 -5.37
N ILE A 257 -6.99 -0.68 -4.29
CA ILE A 257 -7.01 -1.16 -2.91
C ILE A 257 -8.28 -0.66 -2.24
N GLY A 258 -9.07 -1.58 -1.70
CA GLY A 258 -10.21 -1.27 -0.87
C GLY A 258 -9.76 -0.89 0.53
N VAL A 259 -10.31 0.19 1.07
CA VAL A 259 -10.14 0.64 2.44
C VAL A 259 -11.50 0.61 3.11
N MET A 260 -11.62 -0.16 4.19
CA MET A 260 -12.85 -0.21 4.97
C MET A 260 -12.57 0.17 6.42
N ILE A 261 -13.32 1.13 6.93
CA ILE A 261 -13.32 1.59 8.32
C ILE A 261 -14.57 1.03 8.99
N LEU A 262 -14.40 0.21 10.03
CA LEU A 262 -15.50 -0.31 10.84
C LEU A 262 -15.59 0.50 12.13
N PHE A 263 -16.81 0.89 12.51
CA PHE A 263 -17.03 1.64 13.74
C PHE A 263 -17.37 0.71 14.89
N GLY A 264 -16.50 0.71 15.90
CA GLY A 264 -16.79 0.10 17.19
C GLY A 264 -17.84 0.90 17.96
N PRO A 265 -18.25 0.47 19.15
CA PRO A 265 -19.40 1.01 19.85
C PRO A 265 -19.27 2.48 20.25
N SER A 266 -18.04 2.95 20.51
CA SER A 266 -17.80 4.35 20.85
C SER A 266 -18.01 5.30 19.67
N LEU A 267 -17.65 4.91 18.45
CA LEU A 267 -17.84 5.75 17.25
C LEU A 267 -19.17 5.45 16.57
N GLY A 268 -19.61 4.21 16.63
CA GLY A 268 -20.85 3.74 16.01
C GLY A 268 -22.10 4.30 16.66
N SER A 269 -22.02 4.85 17.88
CA SER A 269 -23.11 5.61 18.51
C SER A 269 -23.31 7.01 17.94
N HIS A 270 -22.33 7.51 17.19
CA HIS A 270 -22.40 8.79 16.49
C HIS A 270 -22.93 8.57 15.08
N VAL A 271 -23.51 9.62 14.50
CA VAL A 271 -24.07 9.58 13.15
C VAL A 271 -23.53 10.76 12.38
N PHE A 272 -22.63 10.48 11.44
CA PHE A 272 -21.88 11.50 10.74
C PHE A 272 -22.64 12.11 9.55
N GLN A 273 -23.97 12.06 9.53
CA GLN A 273 -24.79 12.64 8.45
C GLN A 273 -24.82 14.17 8.56
N TYR A 274 -24.88 14.83 7.40
CA TYR A 274 -24.93 16.30 7.27
C TYR A 274 -23.71 17.01 7.87
N GLN A 275 -22.56 16.36 7.82
CA GLN A 275 -21.29 16.96 8.21
C GLN A 275 -20.14 16.45 7.34
N THR A 276 -19.03 17.20 7.38
CA THR A 276 -17.78 16.81 6.73
C THR A 276 -16.99 15.89 7.66
N ILE A 277 -16.68 14.71 7.16
CA ILE A 277 -15.68 13.82 7.75
C ILE A 277 -14.36 13.99 7.01
N SER A 278 -13.26 13.80 7.72
CA SER A 278 -11.92 13.78 7.14
C SER A 278 -11.23 12.45 7.42
N ILE A 279 -10.72 11.82 6.38
CA ILE A 279 -9.96 10.57 6.45
C ILE A 279 -8.58 10.85 5.86
N GLN A 280 -7.54 10.58 6.64
CA GLN A 280 -6.16 10.78 6.21
C GLN A 280 -5.43 9.44 6.15
N ILE A 281 -4.82 9.14 5.01
CA ILE A 281 -3.90 8.01 4.83
C ILE A 281 -2.49 8.56 4.73
N SER A 282 -1.64 8.16 5.66
CA SER A 282 -0.24 8.56 5.73
C SER A 282 0.65 7.34 5.44
N PRO A 283 1.02 7.11 4.16
CA PRO A 283 1.96 6.07 3.77
C PRO A 283 3.40 6.42 4.20
N ASN A 284 4.31 5.45 4.05
CA ASN A 284 5.73 5.62 4.39
C ASN A 284 6.52 6.49 3.40
N ILE A 285 5.98 6.68 2.20
CA ILE A 285 6.51 7.50 1.12
C ILE A 285 5.43 8.46 0.64
N GLY A 286 5.83 9.58 0.05
CA GLY A 286 4.91 10.58 -0.48
C GLY A 286 4.16 11.39 0.58
N SER A 287 3.43 12.40 0.12
CA SER A 287 2.56 13.19 0.98
C SER A 287 1.33 12.37 1.40
N PRO A 288 0.78 12.59 2.62
CA PRO A 288 -0.47 11.97 3.03
C PRO A 288 -1.62 12.30 2.06
N LEU A 289 -2.47 11.31 1.79
CA LEU A 289 -3.75 11.52 1.14
C LEU A 289 -4.76 11.98 2.19
N THR A 290 -5.42 13.12 1.97
CA THR A 290 -6.50 13.61 2.83
C THR A 290 -7.79 13.67 2.02
N LEU A 291 -8.80 12.93 2.48
CA LEU A 291 -10.14 12.92 1.93
C LEU A 291 -11.03 13.72 2.87
N SER A 292 -11.76 14.71 2.36
CA SER A 292 -12.75 15.46 3.13
C SER A 292 -14.09 15.36 2.42
N GLU A 293 -14.98 14.54 2.96
CA GLU A 293 -16.24 14.18 2.32
C GLU A 293 -17.42 14.69 3.15
N TYR A 294 -18.38 15.32 2.49
CA TYR A 294 -19.63 15.71 3.13
C TYR A 294 -20.64 14.57 3.04
N ILE A 295 -20.99 13.97 4.18
CA ILE A 295 -21.88 12.82 4.20
C ILE A 295 -23.32 13.29 4.07
N TYR A 296 -23.95 13.00 2.93
CA TYR A 296 -25.38 13.21 2.74
C TYR A 296 -26.17 11.94 3.08
N GLN A 297 -27.41 12.09 3.55
CA GLN A 297 -28.30 10.95 3.73
C GLN A 297 -28.89 10.56 2.37
N PRO A 298 -28.68 9.34 1.85
CA PRO A 298 -29.42 8.92 0.67
C PRO A 298 -30.92 8.87 1.01
N GLU A 299 -31.72 9.55 0.21
CA GLU A 299 -33.18 9.42 0.26
C GLU A 299 -33.53 7.97 -0.10
N GLY A 300 -33.96 7.19 0.89
CA GLY A 300 -34.53 5.86 0.68
C GLY A 300 -33.53 4.73 0.47
N THR A 301 -33.71 3.67 1.28
CA THR A 301 -33.35 2.27 1.02
C THR A 301 -32.04 2.06 0.25
N VAL A 302 -30.91 1.99 0.97
CA VAL A 302 -29.57 1.54 0.53
C VAL A 302 -29.49 1.33 -0.98
N THR A 303 -29.38 2.44 -1.71
CA THR A 303 -29.07 2.39 -3.13
C THR A 303 -27.56 2.53 -3.20
N VAL A 304 -26.91 1.53 -3.77
CA VAL A 304 -25.50 1.59 -4.19
C VAL A 304 -25.28 2.93 -4.88
N ILE A 305 -24.43 3.79 -4.32
CA ILE A 305 -23.95 4.97 -5.03
C ILE A 305 -22.71 4.54 -5.79
N GLY A 306 -22.91 4.20 -7.08
CA GLY A 306 -21.86 3.86 -8.03
C GLY A 306 -21.60 2.38 -8.13
#